data_AF-A0AAV6YZA9-F1
#
_entry.id   AF-A0AAV6YZA9-F1
#
_cell.length_a   1.000
_cell.length_b   1.000
_cell.length_c   1.000
_cell.angle_alpha   90.00
_cell.angle_beta   90.00
_cell.angle_gamma   90.00
#
_symmetry.space_group_name_H-M   'P 1'
#
loop_
_entity.id
_entity.type
_entity.pdbx_description
1 polymer ?
#
loop_
_entity_poly.entity_id
_entity_poly.type
_entity_poly.pdbx_seq_one_letter_code
_entity_poly.pdbx_strand_id
1 'polypeptide(L)'
;GAALECEVCYALNSNSCSGHYERCKTPQSRCMMTLTEKSLKDEKGEMTSAVLEKSCGSVYDCSHPATLTTEEFHVRVTTMCCNTDFCNNGTMYK
;
A
#
# COMPACT_ATOMS: atom_id res chain seq x y z
N GLY A 1 -17.87 -14.74 -12.71
CA GLY A 1 -17.66 -13.30 -12.48
C GLY A 1 -16.27 -12.95 -12.94
N ALA A 2 -16.08 -11.83 -13.63
CA ALA A 2 -14.77 -11.44 -14.14
C ALA A 2 -13.78 -11.25 -12.97
N ALA A 3 -12.59 -11.84 -13.10
CA ALA A 3 -11.51 -11.63 -12.14
C ALA A 3 -10.88 -10.26 -12.43
N LEU A 4 -10.80 -9.43 -11.38
CA LEU A 4 -10.21 -8.08 -11.43
C LEU A 4 -8.71 -8.17 -11.75
N GLU A 5 -8.18 -7.28 -12.57
CA GLU A 5 -6.75 -7.20 -12.90
C GLU A 5 -6.12 -5.94 -12.28
N CYS A 6 -5.02 -6.09 -11.54
CA CYS A 6 -4.39 -5.02 -10.78
C CYS A 6 -2.89 -4.94 -11.02
N GLU A 7 -2.31 -3.75 -10.90
CA GLU A 7 -0.86 -3.59 -10.91
C GLU A 7 -0.27 -4.13 -9.60
N VAL A 8 0.84 -4.87 -9.70
CA VAL A 8 1.61 -5.37 -8.57
C VAL A 8 3.02 -4.81 -8.64
N CYS A 9 3.40 -4.05 -7.62
CA CYS A 9 4.75 -3.49 -7.50
C CYS A 9 5.13 -3.18 -6.07
N TYR A 10 6.42 -2.96 -5.87
CA TYR A 10 7.03 -2.65 -4.59
C TYR A 10 8.10 -1.59 -4.79
N ALA A 11 8.11 -0.56 -3.95
CA ALA A 11 9.17 0.44 -3.94
C ALA A 11 9.54 0.90 -2.53
N LEU A 12 10.84 1.14 -2.35
CA LEU A 12 11.42 1.72 -1.15
C LEU A 12 11.63 3.22 -1.35
N ASN A 13 11.28 4.01 -0.35
CA ASN A 13 11.44 5.46 -0.29
C ASN A 13 10.86 6.19 -1.51
N SER A 14 9.77 5.66 -2.07
CA SER A 14 9.03 6.24 -3.19
C SER A 14 7.53 6.17 -2.92
N ASN A 15 6.78 7.13 -3.44
CA ASN A 15 5.32 7.15 -3.44
C ASN A 15 4.71 6.67 -4.76
N SER A 16 5.55 6.22 -5.70
CA SER A 16 5.13 5.57 -6.94
C SER A 16 5.99 4.33 -7.20
N CYS A 17 5.37 3.35 -7.86
CA CYS A 17 6.06 2.22 -8.45
C CYS A 17 5.29 1.78 -9.69
N SER A 18 6.01 1.17 -10.63
CA SER A 18 5.39 0.50 -11.77
C SER A 18 5.83 -0.95 -11.81
N GLY A 19 4.91 -1.85 -12.14
CA GLY A 19 5.17 -3.29 -12.15
C GLY A 19 4.36 -4.03 -13.18
N HIS A 20 4.19 -5.34 -12.95
CA HIS A 20 3.39 -6.19 -13.82
C HIS A 20 1.94 -6.19 -13.36
N TYR A 21 1.04 -6.61 -14.24
CA TYR A 21 -0.38 -6.76 -13.92
C TYR A 21 -0.67 -8.22 -13.57
N GLU A 22 -1.44 -8.43 -12.51
CA GLU A 22 -1.89 -9.75 -12.07
C GLU A 22 -3.42 -9.79 -11.99
N ARG A 23 -4.00 -10.91 -12.44
CA ARG A 23 -5.42 -11.21 -12.19
C ARG A 23 -5.62 -11.68 -10.76
N CYS A 24 -6.42 -10.94 -10.01
CA CYS A 24 -6.74 -11.23 -8.63
C CYS A 24 -7.50 -12.56 -8.50
N LYS A 25 -7.14 -13.33 -7.47
CA LYS A 25 -7.74 -14.62 -7.16
C LYS A 25 -8.86 -14.42 -6.15
N THR A 26 -9.97 -15.14 -6.25
CA THR A 26 -11.01 -15.13 -5.21
C THR A 26 -10.39 -15.47 -3.84
N PRO A 27 -10.63 -14.70 -2.76
CA PRO A 27 -11.64 -13.65 -2.57
C PRO A 27 -11.20 -12.20 -2.87
N GLN A 28 -10.03 -12.00 -3.48
CA GLN A 28 -9.52 -10.68 -3.82
C GLN A 28 -10.40 -10.03 -4.89
N SER A 29 -10.99 -8.89 -4.53
CA SER A 29 -11.97 -8.16 -5.33
C SER A 29 -11.66 -6.66 -5.39
N ARG A 30 -10.46 -6.27 -4.97
CA ARG A 30 -9.97 -4.90 -4.91
C ARG A 30 -8.54 -4.83 -5.40
N CYS A 31 -8.20 -3.76 -6.12
CA CYS A 31 -6.81 -3.35 -6.27
C CYS A 31 -6.45 -2.47 -5.08
N MET A 32 -5.26 -2.68 -4.54
CA MET A 32 -4.74 -1.98 -3.38
C MET A 32 -3.49 -1.19 -3.72
N MET A 33 -3.33 -0.06 -3.03
CA MET A 33 -2.06 0.64 -2.84
C MET A 33 -1.89 0.83 -1.34
N THR A 34 -0.72 0.48 -0.80
CA THR A 34 -0.40 0.64 0.61
C THR A 34 0.93 1.38 0.74
N LEU A 35 0.92 2.53 1.41
CA LEU A 35 2.09 3.32 1.75
C LEU A 35 2.34 3.20 3.25
N THR A 36 3.43 2.55 3.61
CA THR A 36 3.90 2.42 5.00
C THR A 36 5.05 3.36 5.23
N GLU A 37 4.81 4.44 5.96
CA GLU A 37 5.83 5.38 6.41
C GLU A 37 6.25 5.03 7.83
N LYS A 38 7.55 4.96 8.07
CA LYS A 38 8.14 4.69 9.38
C LYS A 38 9.08 5.85 9.72
N SER A 39 8.89 6.47 10.87
CA SER A 39 9.91 7.33 11.47
C SER A 39 10.36 6.75 12.81
N LEU A 40 11.67 6.60 12.95
CA LEU A 40 12.34 6.24 14.18
C LEU A 40 13.12 7.47 14.64
N LYS A 41 12.89 7.91 15.86
CA LYS A 41 13.66 9.00 16.46
C LYS A 41 14.60 8.41 17.50
N ASP A 42 15.90 8.57 17.29
CA ASP A 42 16.93 8.15 18.25
C ASP A 42 17.80 9.36 18.69
N GLU A 43 18.79 9.10 19.55
CA GLU A 43 19.74 10.13 20.01
C GLU A 43 20.63 10.70 18.89
N LYS A 44 20.69 10.04 17.72
CA LYS A 44 21.54 10.40 16.57
C LYS A 44 20.75 11.14 15.47
N GLY A 45 19.42 11.12 15.51
CA GLY A 45 18.56 11.87 14.59
C GLY A 45 17.20 11.20 14.34
N GLU A 46 16.52 11.67 13.29
CA GLU A 46 15.28 11.06 12.81
C GLU A 46 15.59 10.25 11.54
N MET A 47 15.30 8.94 11.57
CA MET A 47 15.38 8.06 10.42
C MET A 47 13.98 7.83 9.87
N THR A 48 13.72 8.28 8.64
CA THR A 48 12.46 8.06 7.94
C THR A 48 12.64 7.04 6.81
N SER A 49 11.70 6.10 6.68
CA SER A 49 11.59 5.22 5.52
C SER A 49 10.15 5.15 5.06
N ALA A 50 9.94 4.95 3.76
CA ALA A 50 8.62 4.72 3.19
C ALA A 50 8.64 3.46 2.34
N VAL A 51 7.56 2.69 2.35
CA VAL A 51 7.38 1.51 1.51
C VAL A 51 6.05 1.65 0.81
N LEU A 52 6.06 1.67 -0.52
CA LEU A 52 4.87 1.56 -1.33
C LEU A 52 4.74 0.13 -1.84
N GLU A 53 3.55 -0.43 -1.67
CA GLU A 53 3.14 -1.71 -2.25
C GLU A 53 1.85 -1.53 -3.04
N LYS A 54 1.80 -2.07 -4.25
CA LYS A 54 0.57 -2.27 -5.02
C LYS A 54 0.29 -3.76 -5.12
N SER A 55 -0.95 -4.17 -4.88
CA SER A 55 -1.32 -5.59 -4.85
C SER A 55 -2.81 -5.83 -5.08
N CYS A 56 -3.19 -7.09 -5.28
CA CYS A 56 -4.56 -7.56 -5.19
C CYS A 56 -4.95 -7.74 -3.71
N GLY A 57 -6.16 -7.31 -3.34
CA GLY A 57 -6.66 -7.49 -1.98
C GLY A 57 -8.17 -7.66 -1.89
N SER A 58 -8.64 -7.83 -0.66
CA SER A 58 -10.05 -8.07 -0.34
C SER A 58 -10.73 -6.81 0.17
N VAL A 59 -12.06 -6.86 0.27
CA VAL A 59 -12.85 -5.79 0.92
C VAL A 59 -12.45 -5.62 2.39
N TYR A 60 -12.02 -6.69 3.06
CA TYR A 60 -11.59 -6.65 4.45
C TYR A 60 -10.32 -5.81 4.62
N ASP A 61 -9.31 -6.06 3.79
CA ASP A 61 -8.02 -5.35 3.82
C ASP A 61 -8.21 -3.84 3.59
N CYS A 62 -9.19 -3.48 2.76
CA CYS A 62 -9.54 -2.10 2.46
C CYS A 62 -10.32 -1.36 3.55
N SER A 63 -11.02 -2.10 4.41
CA SER A 63 -11.89 -1.51 5.46
C SER A 63 -11.22 -1.47 6.83
N HIS A 64 -10.08 -2.15 7.01
CA HIS A 64 -9.37 -2.26 8.28
C HIS A 64 -7.90 -1.83 8.12
N PRO A 65 -7.63 -0.55 7.83
CA PRO A 65 -6.25 -0.06 7.76
C PRO A 65 -5.55 -0.23 9.11
N ALA A 66 -4.39 -0.87 9.11
CA ALA A 66 -3.60 -1.07 10.32
C ALA A 66 -2.86 0.22 10.68
N THR A 67 -3.09 0.81 11.85
CA THR A 67 -2.28 1.93 12.35
C THR A 67 -1.53 1.48 13.60
N LEU A 68 -0.21 1.69 13.63
CA LEU A 68 0.62 1.39 14.79
C LEU A 68 1.41 2.64 15.18
N THR A 69 1.10 3.21 16.34
CA THR A 69 1.83 4.37 16.88
C THR A 69 2.41 3.98 18.23
N THR A 70 3.72 4.11 18.40
CA THR A 70 4.39 4.00 19.70
C THR A 70 5.19 5.28 19.95
N GLU A 71 5.53 5.58 21.21
CA GLU A 71 6.15 6.86 21.60
C GLU A 71 7.51 7.14 20.94
N GLU A 72 8.24 6.09 20.54
CA GLU A 72 9.58 6.18 19.95
C GLU A 72 9.60 5.78 18.46
N PHE A 73 8.50 5.22 17.95
CA PHE A 73 8.38 4.73 16.58
C PHE A 73 7.00 5.04 16.01
N HIS A 74 6.97 5.90 15.00
CA HIS A 74 5.74 6.23 14.29
C HIS A 74 5.65 5.39 13.02
N VAL A 75 4.63 4.53 12.94
CA VAL A 75 4.26 3.86 11.69
C VAL A 75 2.93 4.40 11.21
N ARG A 76 2.94 5.08 10.07
CA ARG A 76 1.73 5.50 9.38
C ARG A 76 1.53 4.58 8.18
N VAL A 77 0.42 3.84 8.19
CA VAL A 77 -0.01 3.06 7.03
C VAL A 77 -1.18 3.79 6.39
N THR A 78 -1.03 4.12 5.12
CA THR A 78 -2.11 4.66 4.29
C THR A 78 -2.46 3.59 3.27
N THR A 79 -3.74 3.25 3.15
CA THR A 79 -4.22 2.25 2.19
C THR A 79 -5.30 2.87 1.32
N MET A 80 -5.18 2.69 0.00
CA MET A 80 -6.18 3.07 -0.98
C MET A 80 -6.65 1.84 -1.74
N CYS A 81 -7.96 1.79 -2.01
CA CYS A 81 -8.58 0.66 -2.68
C CYS A 81 -9.56 1.09 -3.76
N CYS A 82 -9.66 0.27 -4.81
CA CYS A 82 -10.58 0.46 -5.92
C CYS A 82 -10.99 -0.90 -6.51
N ASN A 83 -12.01 -0.93 -7.37
CA ASN A 83 -12.67 -2.17 -7.85
C ASN A 83 -12.87 -2.23 -9.37
N THR A 84 -12.05 -1.50 -10.12
CA THR A 84 -12.03 -1.57 -11.58
C THR A 84 -10.63 -1.99 -12.04
N ASP A 85 -10.52 -2.61 -13.22
CA ASP A 85 -9.22 -3.09 -13.69
C ASP A 85 -8.21 -1.93 -13.75
N PHE A 86 -6.97 -2.22 -13.34
CA PHE A 86 -5.81 -1.32 -13.40
C PHE A 86 -5.97 -0.02 -12.60
N CYS A 87 -6.96 0.08 -11.71
CA CYS A 87 -7.30 1.32 -11.01
C CYS A 87 -6.24 1.77 -9.99
N ASN A 88 -5.32 0.87 -9.61
CA ASN A 88 -4.18 1.21 -8.76
C ASN A 88 -2.95 1.65 -9.56
N ASN A 89 -3.05 1.83 -10.88
CA ASN A 89 -1.99 2.43 -11.69
C ASN A 89 -1.92 3.94 -11.43
N GLY A 90 -1.13 4.32 -10.43
CA GLY A 90 -0.89 5.71 -10.09
C GLY A 90 0.11 5.90 -8.95
N THR A 91 0.08 7.11 -8.39
CA THR A 91 0.92 7.55 -7.28
C THR A 91 0.07 7.65 -6.01
N MET A 92 0.64 7.25 -4.87
CA MET A 92 0.06 7.54 -3.57
C MET A 92 0.25 9.02 -3.23
N TYR A 93 -0.84 9.77 -3.12
CA TYR A 93 -0.80 11.17 -2.67
C TYR A 93 -0.59 11.22 -1.14
N LYS A 94 0.25 12.15 -0.69
CA LYS A 94 0.53 12.45 0.73
C LYS A 94 -0.51 13.40 1.30
#